data_AF-A0AAV3RMT7-F1
#
_entry.id   AF-A0AAV3RMT7-F1
#
_cell.length_a   1.000
_cell.length_b   1.000
_cell.length_c   1.000
_cell.angle_alpha   90.00
_cell.angle_beta   90.00
_cell.angle_gamma   90.00
#
_symmetry.space_group_name_H-M   'P 1'
#
loop_
_entity.id
_entity.type
_entity.pdbx_description
1 polymer ?
#
loop_
_entity_poly.entity_id
_entity_poly.type
_entity_poly.pdbx_seq_one_letter_code
_entity_poly.pdbx_strand_id
1 'polypeptide(L)'
;MPGLDPKVLIHHLAIKKRVRPIKQAQRRFRPEDLNQACPKDDFPFPIPELMIDATTGHEALTFMDGSSGYNQIRMAPEDEDLTSFRTPKGIYCYKVMPFDLKNAGATYQRAM
;
A
#
# COMPACT_ATOMS: atom_id res chain seq x y z
N MET A 1 -11.16 12.66 6.22
CA MET A 1 -10.79 13.16 4.89
C MET A 1 -11.31 12.17 3.87
N PRO A 2 -12.01 12.62 2.81
CA PRO A 2 -12.22 11.75 1.66
C PRO A 2 -10.83 11.31 1.15
N GLY A 3 -10.66 10.02 0.88
CA GLY A 3 -9.42 9.52 0.27
C GLY A 3 -9.26 10.04 -1.16
N LEU A 4 -8.20 9.58 -1.85
CA LEU A 4 -8.03 9.82 -3.28
C LEU A 4 -9.25 9.30 -4.06
N ASP A 5 -9.61 10.00 -5.15
CA ASP A 5 -10.65 9.53 -6.05
C ASP A 5 -10.26 8.15 -6.62
N PRO A 6 -11.08 7.10 -6.45
CA PRO A 6 -10.78 5.77 -6.97
C PRO A 6 -10.57 5.72 -8.49
N LYS A 7 -11.04 6.73 -9.23
CA LYS A 7 -10.75 6.87 -10.67
C LYS A 7 -9.31 7.26 -10.97
N VAL A 8 -8.65 7.92 -10.02
CA VAL A 8 -7.24 8.32 -10.13
C VAL A 8 -6.35 7.14 -9.78
N LEU A 9 -6.61 6.50 -8.63
CA LEU A 9 -5.81 5.38 -8.17
C LEU A 9 -6.58 4.46 -7.21
N ILE A 10 -6.44 3.16 -7.43
CA ILE A 10 -6.78 2.10 -6.48
C ILE A 10 -5.60 1.13 -6.36
N HIS A 11 -5.44 0.53 -5.19
CA HIS A 11 -4.43 -0.50 -4.96
C HIS A 11 -5.01 -1.87 -5.28
N HIS A 12 -4.36 -2.56 -6.23
CA HIS A 12 -4.62 -3.97 -6.52
C HIS A 12 -3.57 -4.85 -5.86
N LEU A 13 -4.02 -5.95 -5.26
CA LEU A 13 -3.11 -6.99 -4.80
C LEU A 13 -2.61 -7.78 -6.02
N ALA A 14 -1.28 -7.84 -6.17
CA ALA A 14 -0.66 -8.62 -7.24
C ALA A 14 -0.70 -10.13 -6.94
N ILE A 15 -1.85 -10.74 -6.65
CA ILE A 15 -1.88 -12.16 -6.28
C ILE A 15 -1.65 -13.04 -7.50
N LYS A 16 -0.71 -14.00 -7.40
CA LYS A 16 -0.52 -15.01 -8.43
C LYS A 16 -1.80 -15.85 -8.58
N LYS A 17 -2.29 -16.01 -9.82
CA LYS A 17 -3.54 -16.70 -10.18
C LYS A 17 -3.76 -18.11 -9.58
N ARG A 18 -2.72 -18.77 -9.09
CA ARG A 18 -2.77 -20.14 -8.54
C ARG A 18 -2.69 -20.18 -7.01
N VAL A 19 -2.60 -19.05 -6.32
CA VAL A 19 -2.50 -19.00 -4.86
C VAL A 19 -3.89 -19.01 -4.25
N ARG A 20 -4.13 -19.96 -3.35
CA ARG A 20 -5.39 -20.01 -2.59
C ARG A 20 -5.38 -18.96 -1.48
N PRO A 21 -6.54 -18.41 -1.09
CA PRO A 21 -6.64 -17.53 0.06
C PRO A 21 -6.00 -18.16 1.30
N ILE A 22 -5.12 -17.42 1.97
CA ILE A 22 -4.39 -17.92 3.13
C ILE A 22 -5.23 -17.66 4.38
N LYS A 23 -5.61 -18.73 5.07
CA LYS A 23 -6.34 -18.62 6.34
C LYS A 23 -5.37 -18.26 7.47
N GLN A 24 -5.46 -17.06 7.99
CA GLN A 24 -4.67 -16.62 9.14
C GLN A 24 -5.21 -17.21 10.46
N ALA A 25 -4.31 -17.56 11.38
CA ALA A 25 -4.66 -17.94 12.74
C ALA A 25 -5.30 -16.76 13.49
N GLN A 26 -5.98 -17.01 14.61
CA GLN A 26 -6.64 -15.97 15.41
C GLN A 26 -5.61 -15.10 16.16
N ARG A 27 -4.91 -14.21 15.44
CA ARG A 27 -4.10 -13.10 15.92
C ARG A 27 -4.09 -11.99 14.83
N ARG A 28 -3.59 -10.80 15.22
CA ARG A 28 -3.39 -9.57 14.42
C ARG A 28 -3.08 -9.86 12.94
N PHE A 29 -3.63 -9.04 12.02
CA PHE A 29 -3.34 -9.10 10.57
C PHE A 29 -1.86 -9.34 10.30
N ARG A 30 -1.54 -10.36 9.49
CA ARG A 30 -0.16 -10.75 9.12
C ARG A 30 0.08 -10.60 7.63
N PRO A 31 0.54 -9.44 7.16
CA PRO A 31 0.74 -9.21 5.73
C PRO A 31 1.86 -10.06 5.16
N GLU A 32 2.76 -10.64 5.97
CA GLU A 32 3.89 -11.47 5.51
C GLU A 32 3.42 -12.67 4.67
N ASP A 33 2.37 -13.35 5.13
CA ASP A 33 1.82 -14.51 4.43
C ASP A 33 1.21 -14.10 3.08
N LEU A 34 0.45 -13.00 3.07
CA LEU A 34 -0.12 -12.43 1.85
C LEU A 34 0.97 -11.95 0.89
N ASN A 35 2.03 -11.33 1.43
CA ASN A 35 3.15 -10.82 0.67
C ASN A 35 3.93 -11.93 -0.04
N GLN A 36 3.97 -13.16 0.49
CA GLN A 36 4.58 -14.30 -0.22
C GLN A 36 3.83 -14.66 -1.51
N ALA A 37 2.51 -14.45 -1.53
CA ALA A 37 1.67 -14.68 -2.71
C ALA A 37 1.85 -13.60 -3.79
N CYS A 38 2.24 -12.39 -3.38
CA CYS A 38 2.45 -11.24 -4.27
C CYS A 38 3.88 -11.22 -4.82
N PRO A 39 4.08 -11.21 -6.16
CA PRO A 39 5.36 -10.86 -6.74
C PRO A 39 5.69 -9.40 -6.37
N LYS A 40 7.00 -9.14 -6.25
CA LYS A 40 7.50 -7.80 -5.95
C LYS A 40 7.27 -6.89 -7.16
N ASP A 41 6.82 -5.68 -6.89
CA ASP A 41 6.79 -4.59 -7.87
C ASP A 41 8.09 -3.80 -7.78
N ASP A 42 8.88 -3.82 -8.86
CA ASP A 42 10.19 -3.13 -8.94
C ASP A 42 10.05 -1.68 -9.45
N PHE A 43 8.97 -0.99 -9.09
CA PHE A 43 8.81 0.43 -9.38
C PHE A 43 10.03 1.20 -8.84
N PRO A 44 10.66 2.07 -9.67
CA PRO A 44 11.88 2.75 -9.27
C PRO A 44 11.60 3.74 -8.14
N PHE A 45 12.29 3.55 -7.03
CA PHE A 45 12.36 4.58 -5.99
C PHE A 45 13.33 5.67 -6.45
N PRO A 46 13.02 6.96 -6.21
CA PRO A 46 13.93 8.04 -6.56
C PRO A 46 15.26 7.87 -5.83
N ILE A 47 16.36 8.10 -6.55
CA ILE A 47 17.70 8.09 -5.97
C ILE A 47 17.86 9.36 -5.13
N PRO A 48 18.16 9.27 -3.82
CA PRO A 48 18.25 10.45 -2.97
C PRO A 48 19.23 11.52 -3.48
N GLU A 49 20.35 11.10 -4.07
CA GLU A 49 21.36 11.99 -4.66
C GLU A 49 20.77 12.87 -5.77
N LEU A 50 19.99 12.29 -6.69
CA LEU A 50 19.32 13.05 -7.74
C LEU A 50 18.33 14.07 -7.19
N MET A 51 17.64 13.74 -6.09
CA MET A 51 16.71 14.68 -5.43
C MET A 51 17.47 15.83 -4.75
N ILE A 52 18.63 15.56 -4.14
CA ILE A 52 19.49 16.58 -3.54
C ILE A 52 20.05 17.50 -4.62
N ASP A 53 20.57 16.94 -5.70
CA ASP A 53 21.09 17.71 -6.83
C ASP A 53 20.01 18.60 -7.46
N ALA A 54 18.80 18.07 -7.65
CA ALA A 54 17.67 18.82 -8.20
C ALA A 54 17.23 19.99 -7.31
N THR A 55 17.46 19.91 -6.00
CA THR A 55 17.10 20.98 -5.05
C THR A 55 18.25 21.95 -4.76
N THR A 56 19.45 21.68 -5.28
CA THR A 56 20.62 22.53 -5.08
C THR A 56 20.41 23.91 -5.71
N GLY A 57 20.81 24.97 -4.99
CA GLY A 57 20.69 26.36 -5.46
C GLY A 57 19.34 27.03 -5.21
N HIS A 58 18.37 26.35 -4.60
CA HIS A 58 17.11 26.96 -4.18
C HIS A 58 17.27 27.67 -2.82
N GLU A 59 16.72 28.88 -2.69
CA GLU A 59 16.85 29.71 -1.48
C GLU A 59 16.04 29.17 -0.29
N ALA A 60 14.99 28.37 -0.55
CA ALA A 60 14.14 27.77 0.47
C ALA A 60 13.57 26.44 -0.01
N LEU A 61 13.38 25.51 0.94
CA LEU A 61 12.72 24.23 0.75
C LEU A 61 11.59 24.09 1.77
N THR A 62 10.45 23.54 1.33
CA THR A 62 9.33 23.20 2.22
C THR A 62 9.10 21.70 2.19
N PHE A 63 8.92 21.11 3.37
CA PHE A 63 8.68 19.68 3.53
C PHE A 63 7.21 19.47 3.89
N MET A 64 6.55 18.62 3.12
CA MET A 64 5.18 18.17 3.41
C MET A 64 5.22 16.68 3.72
N ASP A 65 4.65 16.29 4.86
CA ASP A 65 4.55 14.90 5.25
C ASP A 65 3.16 14.35 4.93
N GLY A 66 3.13 13.28 4.12
CA GLY A 66 1.95 12.51 3.80
C GLY A 66 1.70 11.37 4.80
N SER A 67 1.74 11.64 6.11
CA SER A 67 1.66 10.62 7.19
C SER A 67 0.43 9.70 7.12
N SER A 68 -0.65 10.13 6.47
CA SER A 68 -1.85 9.31 6.23
C SER A 68 -1.97 8.78 4.80
N GLY A 69 -0.95 8.99 3.97
CA GLY A 69 -1.00 8.80 2.52
C GLY A 69 -1.41 7.39 2.08
N TYR A 70 -0.92 6.34 2.75
CA TYR A 70 -1.36 4.97 2.49
C TYR A 70 -2.87 4.78 2.73
N ASN A 71 -3.39 5.36 3.80
CA ASN A 71 -4.81 5.28 4.16
C ASN A 71 -5.72 6.12 3.24
N GLN A 72 -5.15 6.94 2.35
CA GLN A 72 -5.91 7.70 1.35
C GLN A 72 -6.13 6.90 0.06
N ILE A 73 -5.35 5.85 -0.18
CA ILE A 73 -5.47 5.00 -1.37
C ILE A 73 -6.44 3.86 -1.06
N ARG A 74 -7.50 3.72 -1.85
CA ARG A 74 -8.48 2.65 -1.68
C ARG A 74 -7.94 1.31 -2.17
N MET A 75 -8.35 0.23 -1.50
CA MET A 75 -8.21 -1.11 -2.06
C MET A 75 -9.15 -1.29 -3.24
N ALA A 76 -8.76 -2.09 -4.22
CA ALA A 76 -9.67 -2.58 -5.24
C ALA A 76 -10.79 -3.42 -4.57
N PRO A 77 -12.08 -3.20 -4.91
CA PRO A 77 -13.19 -3.90 -4.27
C PRO A 77 -13.07 -5.43 -4.27
N GLU A 78 -12.54 -6.00 -5.35
CA GLU A 78 -12.28 -7.43 -5.51
C GLU A 78 -11.16 -7.98 -4.60
N ASP A 79 -10.27 -7.12 -4.12
CA ASP A 79 -9.12 -7.48 -3.31
C ASP A 79 -9.31 -7.18 -1.81
N GLU A 80 -10.37 -6.45 -1.42
CA GLU A 80 -10.65 -6.10 -0.02
C GLU A 80 -10.73 -7.37 0.85
N ASP A 81 -11.47 -8.39 0.42
CA ASP A 81 -11.67 -9.65 1.17
C ASP A 81 -10.37 -10.44 1.40
N LEU A 82 -9.38 -10.25 0.52
CA LEU A 82 -8.06 -10.91 0.61
C LEU A 82 -7.17 -10.27 1.67
N THR A 83 -7.53 -9.09 2.15
CA THR A 83 -6.92 -8.41 3.31
C THR A 83 -7.66 -8.67 4.62
N SER A 84 -8.54 -9.68 4.65
CA SER A 84 -9.33 -9.97 5.84
C SER A 84 -8.48 -10.44 7.02
N PHE A 85 -8.84 -9.99 8.21
CA PHE A 85 -8.23 -10.37 9.47
C PHE A 85 -9.29 -10.64 10.54
N ARG A 86 -8.94 -11.48 11.51
CA ARG A 86 -9.86 -11.90 12.57
C ARG A 86 -9.55 -11.17 13.86
N THR A 87 -10.59 -10.59 14.46
CA THR A 87 -10.57 -10.03 15.81
C THR A 87 -11.47 -10.87 16.73
N PRO A 88 -11.41 -10.69 18.06
CA PRO A 88 -12.38 -11.30 18.97
C PRO A 88 -13.84 -10.92 18.69
N LYS A 89 -14.07 -9.76 18.04
CA LYS A 89 -15.41 -9.23 17.73
C LYS A 89 -15.96 -9.68 16.38
N GLY A 90 -15.12 -10.20 15.49
CA GLY A 90 -15.53 -10.56 14.13
C GLY A 90 -14.39 -10.55 13.13
N ILE A 91 -14.73 -10.78 11.87
CA ILE A 91 -13.84 -10.71 10.72
C ILE A 91 -14.02 -9.35 10.05
N TYR A 92 -12.91 -8.69 9.74
CA TYR A 92 -12.88 -7.38 9.09
C TYR A 92 -11.92 -7.44 7.91
N CYS A 93 -12.13 -6.58 6.91
CA CYS A 93 -11.22 -6.37 5.79
C CYS A 93 -10.82 -4.90 5.69
N TYR A 94 -9.70 -4.62 5.02
CA TYR A 94 -9.26 -3.26 4.77
C TYR A 94 -9.91 -2.70 3.50
N LYS A 95 -10.52 -1.51 3.60
CA LYS A 95 -11.08 -0.74 2.47
C LYS A 95 -10.08 0.22 1.83
N VAL A 96 -8.98 0.47 2.54
CA VAL A 96 -7.87 1.33 2.16
C VAL A 96 -6.59 0.53 2.32
N MET A 97 -5.56 0.88 1.55
CA MET A 97 -4.32 0.12 1.51
C MET A 97 -3.69 0.01 2.91
N PRO A 98 -3.61 -1.20 3.50
CA PRO A 98 -2.98 -1.38 4.80
C PRO A 98 -1.46 -1.22 4.70
N PHE A 99 -0.86 -0.91 5.84
CA PHE A 99 0.60 -0.91 5.99
C PHE A 99 1.17 -2.31 5.78
N ASP A 100 2.49 -2.35 5.52
CA ASP A 100 3.29 -3.57 5.41
C ASP A 100 2.96 -4.48 4.22
N LEU A 101 2.10 -4.07 3.29
CA LEU A 101 1.98 -4.77 2.00
C LEU A 101 3.24 -4.54 1.16
N LYS A 102 3.75 -5.61 0.53
CA LYS A 102 5.00 -5.62 -0.25
C LYS A 102 5.05 -4.51 -1.29
N ASN A 103 3.93 -4.24 -1.96
CA ASN A 103 3.83 -3.29 -3.07
C ASN A 103 3.14 -1.97 -2.66
N ALA A 104 2.95 -1.73 -1.36
CA ALA A 104 2.34 -0.49 -0.89
C ALA A 104 3.17 0.74 -1.25
N GLY A 105 4.50 0.67 -1.04
CA GLY A 105 5.41 1.77 -1.36
C GLY A 105 5.40 2.13 -2.85
N ALA A 106 5.47 1.11 -3.73
CA ALA A 106 5.39 1.31 -5.18
C ALA A 106 4.07 1.98 -5.61
N THR A 107 2.95 1.55 -5.01
CA THR A 107 1.64 2.15 -5.30
C THR A 107 1.57 3.59 -4.82
N TYR A 108 2.08 3.86 -3.61
CA TYR A 108 2.12 5.19 -3.05
C TYR A 108 2.97 6.15 -3.90
N GLN A 109 4.12 5.68 -4.38
CA GLN A 109 4.98 6.49 -5.25
C GLN A 109 4.42 6.73 -6.64
N ARG A 110 3.57 5.84 -7.18
CA ARG A 110 2.85 6.14 -8.43
C ARG A 110 1.77 7.19 -8.27
N ALA A 111 1.27 7.36 -7.04
CA ALA A 111 0.25 8.35 -6.71
C ALA A 111 0.80 9.77 -6.58
N MET A 112 2.09 9.88 -6.26
CA MET A 112 2.81 11.11 -5.94
C MET A 112 3.67 11.55 -7.12
#